data_AF-A0A8S1SHX3-F1
#
_entry.id   AF-A0A8S1SHX3-F1
#
_cell.length_a   1.000
_cell.length_b   1.000
_cell.length_c   1.000
_cell.angle_alpha   90.00
_cell.angle_beta   90.00
_cell.angle_gamma   90.00
#
_symmetry.space_group_name_H-M   'P 1'
#
loop_
_entity.id
_entity.type
_entity.pdbx_description
1 polymer ?
#
loop_
_entity_poly.entity_id
_entity_poly.type
_entity_poly.pdbx_seq_one_letter_code
_entity_poly.pdbx_strand_id
1 'polypeptide(L)'
;MWYKNFSKQSWNLRVWRKANILFNQDDIGMFKTKGVLRWKDTVFRMARSEACLRGFNFFFFAGMIGSFIWVKSNYYDPKYVAPKKVESEKELERLDAEADKILFKNRLEAYSRPHRSLEDLIAFLSGSKTFDQFADFISYEEAMNNSMDQQNGLDSWMDDQDQRMLKYYQRSIGRTPKFD
;
A
#
# COMPACT_ATOMS: atom_id res chain seq x y z
N MET A 1 1.30 -44.98 -52.77
CA MET A 1 1.23 -45.86 -51.58
C MET A 1 1.85 -45.17 -50.37
N TRP A 2 1.32 -44.00 -49.95
CA TRP A 2 1.94 -43.14 -48.92
C TRP A 2 1.92 -43.77 -47.52
N TYR A 3 0.88 -44.56 -47.22
CA TYR A 3 0.74 -45.27 -45.94
C TYR A 3 1.85 -46.32 -45.71
N LYS A 4 2.48 -46.85 -46.78
CA LYS A 4 3.62 -47.77 -46.66
C LYS A 4 4.83 -47.10 -45.99
N ASN A 5 4.99 -45.79 -46.16
CA ASN A 5 6.06 -44.99 -45.57
C ASN A 5 5.61 -44.27 -44.28
N PHE A 6 4.34 -44.42 -43.89
CA PHE A 6 3.83 -43.79 -42.68
C PHE A 6 4.33 -44.55 -41.45
N SER A 7 5.10 -43.86 -40.60
CA SER A 7 5.62 -44.45 -39.37
C SER A 7 4.53 -44.54 -38.31
N LYS A 8 4.18 -45.77 -37.91
CA LYS A 8 3.23 -46.03 -36.82
C LYS A 8 3.78 -45.62 -35.44
N GLN A 9 5.06 -45.29 -35.32
CA GLN A 9 5.62 -44.76 -34.08
C GLN A 9 4.93 -43.46 -33.64
N SER A 10 4.37 -42.68 -34.58
CA SER A 10 3.63 -41.45 -34.28
C SER A 10 2.23 -41.68 -33.69
N TRP A 11 1.80 -42.93 -33.48
CA TRP A 11 0.52 -43.26 -32.83
C TRP A 11 0.62 -43.31 -31.30
N ASN A 12 1.81 -43.13 -30.74
CA ASN A 12 2.02 -42.97 -29.30
C ASN A 12 1.20 -41.82 -28.69
N LEU A 13 0.84 -40.82 -29.51
CA LEU A 13 -0.05 -39.73 -29.15
C LEU A 13 -1.27 -39.73 -30.07
N ARG A 14 -2.44 -39.44 -29.49
CA ARG A 14 -3.66 -39.18 -30.26
C ARG A 14 -4.03 -37.72 -30.14
N VAL A 15 -3.41 -36.89 -30.99
CA VAL A 15 -3.65 -35.45 -31.01
C VAL A 15 -4.97 -35.14 -31.68
N TRP A 16 -5.86 -34.44 -30.96
CA TRP A 16 -7.08 -33.87 -31.48
C TRP A 16 -7.32 -32.51 -30.84
N ARG A 17 -7.57 -31.47 -31.64
CA ARG A 17 -7.75 -30.08 -31.16
C ARG A 17 -6.61 -29.60 -30.23
N LYS A 18 -5.36 -29.93 -30.58
CA LYS A 18 -4.15 -29.62 -29.81
C LYS A 18 -4.04 -30.30 -28.43
N ALA A 19 -4.87 -31.30 -28.14
CA ALA A 19 -4.81 -32.10 -26.92
C ALA A 19 -4.53 -33.58 -27.24
N ASN A 20 -3.81 -34.28 -26.36
CA ASN A 20 -3.64 -35.72 -26.45
C ASN A 20 -4.80 -36.43 -25.73
N ILE A 21 -5.57 -37.25 -26.45
CA ILE A 21 -6.69 -38.01 -25.87
C ILE A 21 -6.19 -39.11 -24.91
N LEU A 22 -4.97 -39.61 -25.13
CA LEU A 22 -4.38 -40.67 -24.31
C LEU A 22 -3.83 -40.18 -22.96
N PHE A 23 -4.10 -38.92 -22.60
CA PHE A 23 -3.65 -38.36 -21.32
C PHE A 23 -4.51 -38.90 -20.17
N ASN A 24 -3.86 -39.48 -19.16
CA ASN A 24 -4.53 -40.00 -17.96
C ASN A 24 -4.91 -38.88 -16.99
N GLN A 25 -5.98 -38.16 -17.33
CA GLN A 25 -6.53 -37.09 -16.49
C GLN A 25 -7.23 -37.57 -15.22
N ASP A 26 -7.54 -38.86 -15.13
CA ASP A 26 -8.26 -39.42 -13.97
C ASP A 26 -7.34 -39.63 -12.76
N ASP A 27 -6.03 -39.74 -12.98
CA ASP A 27 -5.03 -39.88 -11.92
C ASP A 27 -4.18 -38.63 -11.71
N ILE A 28 -4.22 -37.68 -12.66
CA ILE A 28 -3.33 -36.51 -12.71
C ILE A 28 -4.13 -35.22 -12.90
N GLY A 29 -3.77 -34.19 -12.12
CA GLY A 29 -4.34 -32.85 -12.26
C GLY A 29 -5.69 -32.66 -11.54
N MET A 30 -6.47 -31.68 -12.01
CA MET A 30 -7.72 -31.24 -11.39
C MET A 30 -8.86 -32.28 -11.51
N PHE A 31 -8.78 -33.16 -12.51
CA PHE A 31 -9.78 -34.21 -12.78
C PHE A 31 -9.57 -35.48 -11.93
N LYS A 32 -8.46 -35.52 -11.16
CA LYS A 32 -8.14 -36.62 -10.25
C LYS A 32 -9.16 -36.78 -9.13
N THR A 33 -9.58 -35.67 -8.54
CA THR A 33 -10.46 -35.70 -7.37
C THR A 33 -11.86 -36.13 -7.82
N LYS A 34 -12.38 -37.22 -7.25
CA LYS A 34 -13.71 -37.75 -7.59
C LYS A 34 -14.84 -37.22 -6.70
N GLY A 35 -14.50 -36.70 -5.51
CA GLY A 35 -15.44 -36.04 -4.59
C GLY A 35 -15.74 -34.59 -4.96
N VAL A 36 -16.06 -34.32 -6.22
CA VAL A 36 -16.23 -32.96 -6.75
C VAL A 36 -17.72 -32.56 -6.72
N LEU A 37 -18.01 -31.31 -6.34
CA LEU A 37 -19.37 -30.79 -6.31
C LEU A 37 -19.97 -30.72 -7.72
N ARG A 38 -21.30 -30.85 -7.82
CA ARG A 38 -22.07 -30.87 -9.09
C ARG A 38 -21.71 -29.73 -10.05
N TRP A 39 -21.49 -28.52 -9.55
CA TRP A 39 -21.14 -27.37 -10.40
C TRP A 39 -19.75 -27.53 -11.04
N LYS A 40 -18.75 -28.00 -10.28
CA LYS A 40 -17.40 -28.24 -10.79
C LYS A 40 -17.38 -29.39 -11.78
N ASP A 41 -18.14 -30.46 -11.51
CA ASP A 41 -18.29 -31.59 -12.42
C ASP A 41 -18.91 -31.14 -13.76
N THR A 42 -19.93 -30.28 -13.71
CA THR A 42 -20.54 -29.69 -14.91
C THR A 42 -19.52 -28.87 -15.72
N VAL A 43 -18.71 -28.04 -15.05
CA VAL A 43 -17.65 -27.23 -15.70
C VAL A 43 -16.59 -28.13 -16.33
N PHE A 44 -16.15 -29.18 -15.62
CA PHE A 44 -15.21 -30.18 -16.13
C PHE A 44 -15.78 -30.94 -17.34
N ARG A 45 -17.07 -31.25 -17.33
CA ARG A 45 -17.76 -31.90 -18.45
C ARG A 45 -17.78 -31.02 -19.71
N MET A 46 -17.93 -29.70 -19.55
CA MET A 46 -17.91 -28.76 -20.67
C MET A 46 -16.48 -28.54 -21.21
N ALA A 47 -15.52 -28.31 -20.32
CA ALA A 47 -14.14 -27.98 -20.70
C ALA A 47 -13.35 -29.19 -21.22
N ARG A 48 -13.62 -30.40 -20.69
CA ARG A 48 -12.98 -31.69 -21.04
C ARG A 48 -11.45 -31.75 -20.90
N SER A 49 -10.82 -30.66 -20.45
CA SER A 49 -9.39 -30.55 -20.19
C SER A 49 -9.14 -29.41 -19.21
N GLU A 50 -8.25 -29.63 -18.26
CA GLU A 50 -7.90 -28.61 -17.25
C GLU A 50 -7.14 -27.42 -17.85
N ALA A 51 -6.34 -27.62 -18.89
CA ALA A 51 -5.58 -26.56 -19.52
C ALA A 51 -6.51 -25.50 -20.14
N CYS A 52 -7.60 -25.94 -20.78
CA CYS A 52 -8.61 -25.05 -21.34
C CYS A 52 -9.31 -24.22 -20.24
N LEU A 53 -9.64 -24.86 -19.11
CA LEU A 53 -10.27 -24.20 -17.98
C LEU A 53 -9.34 -23.16 -17.34
N ARG A 54 -8.08 -23.52 -17.11
CA ARG A 54 -7.08 -22.61 -16.52
C ARG A 54 -6.81 -21.41 -17.43
N GLY A 55 -6.66 -21.64 -18.74
CA GLY A 55 -6.44 -20.57 -19.71
C GLY A 55 -7.61 -19.59 -19.77
N PHE A 56 -8.86 -20.08 -19.77
CA PHE A 56 -10.03 -19.21 -19.75
C PHE A 56 -10.15 -18.42 -18.43
N ASN A 57 -9.97 -19.10 -17.29
CA ASN A 57 -10.07 -18.47 -15.98
C ASN A 57 -9.02 -17.37 -15.76
N PHE A 58 -7.85 -17.47 -16.38
CA PHE A 58 -6.83 -16.43 -16.29
C PHE A 58 -7.35 -15.07 -16.79
N PHE A 59 -7.93 -15.04 -18.00
CA PHE A 59 -8.48 -13.81 -18.57
C PHE A 59 -9.77 -13.37 -17.87
N PHE A 60 -10.63 -14.33 -17.52
CA PHE A 60 -11.87 -14.03 -16.80
C PHE A 60 -11.58 -13.38 -15.44
N PHE A 61 -10.59 -13.89 -14.71
CA PHE A 61 -10.17 -13.33 -13.42
C PHE A 61 -9.64 -11.90 -13.56
N ALA A 62 -8.79 -11.64 -14.55
CA ALA A 62 -8.28 -10.29 -14.81
C ALA A 62 -9.42 -9.30 -15.11
N GLY A 63 -10.38 -9.70 -15.95
CA GLY A 63 -11.56 -8.90 -16.26
C GLY A 63 -12.45 -8.65 -15.05
N MET A 64 -12.65 -9.66 -14.20
CA MET A 64 -13.42 -9.52 -12.96
C MET A 64 -12.74 -8.57 -11.96
N ILE A 65 -11.43 -8.66 -11.77
CA ILE A 65 -10.71 -7.73 -10.88
C ILE A 65 -10.85 -6.29 -11.39
N GLY A 66 -10.62 -6.06 -12.69
CA GLY A 66 -10.76 -4.73 -13.27
C GLY A 66 -12.17 -4.17 -13.07
N SER A 67 -13.19 -4.99 -13.30
CA SER A 67 -14.59 -4.62 -13.08
C SER A 67 -14.87 -4.33 -11.60
N PHE A 68 -14.34 -5.15 -10.69
CA PHE A 68 -14.51 -4.97 -9.25
C PHE A 68 -13.85 -3.67 -8.76
N ILE A 69 -12.64 -3.36 -9.22
CA ILE A 69 -11.95 -2.11 -8.89
C ILE A 69 -12.74 -0.92 -9.41
N TRP A 70 -13.27 -1.00 -10.63
CA TRP A 70 -14.11 0.07 -11.20
C TRP A 70 -15.39 0.27 -10.38
N VAL A 71 -16.11 -0.80 -10.04
CA VAL A 71 -17.32 -0.72 -9.20
C VAL A 71 -16.98 -0.16 -7.81
N LYS A 72 -15.86 -0.60 -7.22
CA LYS A 72 -15.40 -0.10 -5.93
C LYS A 72 -15.17 1.40 -6.00
N SER A 73 -14.40 1.87 -6.97
CA SER A 73 -14.04 3.29 -7.10
C SER A 73 -15.24 4.19 -7.41
N ASN A 74 -16.20 3.73 -8.24
CA ASN A 74 -17.33 4.56 -8.66
C ASN A 74 -18.54 4.52 -7.72
N TYR A 75 -18.78 3.40 -7.03
CA TYR A 75 -19.99 3.23 -6.23
C TYR A 75 -19.70 3.02 -4.75
N TYR A 76 -18.71 2.20 -4.41
CA TYR A 76 -18.42 1.86 -3.02
C TYR A 76 -17.66 2.98 -2.31
N ASP A 77 -16.58 3.47 -2.90
CA ASP A 77 -15.70 4.46 -2.29
C ASP A 77 -16.43 5.80 -2.04
N PRO A 78 -17.25 6.34 -2.97
CA PRO A 78 -17.99 7.58 -2.71
C PRO A 78 -19.06 7.42 -1.63
N LYS A 79 -19.67 6.24 -1.51
CA LYS A 79 -20.76 5.98 -0.56
C LYS A 79 -20.26 5.65 0.85
N TYR A 80 -19.16 4.90 0.97
CA TYR A 80 -18.71 4.34 2.25
C TYR A 80 -17.34 4.82 2.71
N VAL A 81 -16.42 5.14 1.78
CA VAL A 81 -15.03 5.53 2.12
C VAL A 81 -14.90 7.04 2.23
N ALA A 82 -15.46 7.80 1.30
CA ALA A 82 -15.44 9.27 1.32
C ALA A 82 -15.93 9.88 2.65
N PRO A 83 -17.10 9.49 3.22
CA PRO A 83 -17.54 10.06 4.51
C PRO A 83 -16.58 9.70 5.66
N LYS A 84 -16.07 8.47 5.68
CA LYS A 84 -15.08 8.04 6.69
C LYS A 84 -13.76 8.78 6.56
N LYS A 85 -13.34 9.10 5.33
CA LYS A 85 -12.15 9.88 5.08
C LYS A 85 -12.29 11.29 5.65
N VAL A 86 -13.44 11.94 5.41
CA VAL A 86 -13.72 13.27 5.98
C VAL A 86 -13.77 13.23 7.51
N GLU A 87 -14.35 12.19 8.11
CA GLU A 87 -14.34 11.99 9.56
C GLU A 87 -12.91 11.82 10.09
N SER A 88 -12.09 10.98 9.43
CA SER A 88 -10.69 10.78 9.82
C SER A 88 -9.83 12.03 9.65
N GLU A 89 -10.09 12.86 8.63
CA GLU A 89 -9.39 14.13 8.43
C GLU A 89 -9.70 15.12 9.57
N LYS A 90 -10.96 15.18 10.01
CA LYS A 90 -11.37 15.99 11.18
C LYS A 90 -10.79 15.47 12.49
N GLU A 91 -10.75 14.16 12.66
CA GLU A 91 -10.14 13.52 13.82
C GLU A 91 -8.65 13.84 13.88
N LEU A 92 -7.95 13.74 12.75
CA LEU A 92 -6.53 14.05 12.62
C LEU A 92 -6.24 15.54 12.89
N GLU A 93 -7.08 16.46 12.39
CA GLU A 93 -6.98 17.88 12.75
C GLU A 93 -7.18 18.14 14.25
N ARG A 94 -8.13 17.44 14.88
CA ARG A 94 -8.35 17.52 16.32
C ARG A 94 -7.14 16.98 17.09
N LEU A 95 -6.59 15.84 16.69
CA LEU A 95 -5.43 15.21 17.32
C LEU A 95 -4.19 16.10 17.17
N ASP A 96 -3.96 16.72 16.00
CA ASP A 96 -2.90 17.70 15.80
C ASP A 96 -3.07 18.91 16.75
N ALA A 97 -4.29 19.44 16.89
CA ALA A 97 -4.56 20.57 17.78
C ALA A 97 -4.44 20.22 19.26
N GLU A 98 -4.67 18.95 19.62
CA GLU A 98 -4.46 18.43 20.97
C GLU A 98 -2.97 18.22 21.26
N ALA A 99 -2.23 17.66 20.29
CA ALA A 99 -0.78 17.53 20.34
C ALA A 99 -0.09 18.89 20.54
N ASP A 100 -0.55 19.93 19.84
CA ASP A 100 -0.04 21.30 20.00
C ASP A 100 -0.18 21.88 21.40
N LYS A 101 -1.19 21.44 22.17
CA LYS A 101 -1.43 21.93 23.55
C LYS A 101 -0.58 21.20 24.58
N ILE A 102 -0.30 19.92 24.34
CA ILE A 102 0.31 19.02 25.32
C ILE A 102 1.83 18.95 25.11
N LEU A 103 2.27 18.85 23.85
CA LEU A 103 3.66 18.62 23.51
C LEU A 103 4.54 19.84 23.79
N PHE A 104 5.75 19.56 24.25
CA PHE A 104 6.78 20.58 24.42
C PHE A 104 7.37 21.00 23.07
N LYS A 105 7.27 22.29 22.74
CA LYS A 105 7.94 22.91 21.60
C LYS A 105 9.21 23.62 22.04
N ASN A 106 10.30 23.44 21.29
CA ASN A 106 11.53 24.21 21.50
C ASN A 106 11.40 25.64 20.90
N ARG A 107 12.46 26.46 21.01
CA ARG A 107 12.52 27.83 20.45
C ARG A 107 12.33 27.89 18.93
N LEU A 108 12.47 26.77 18.24
CA LEU A 108 12.30 26.61 16.79
C LEU A 108 10.95 25.97 16.43
N GLU A 109 10.02 25.94 17.39
CA GLU A 109 8.69 25.33 17.27
C GLU A 109 8.67 23.82 17.00
N ALA A 110 9.80 23.11 17.17
CA ALA A 110 9.89 21.67 16.97
C ALA A 110 9.60 20.86 18.25
N TYR A 111 8.95 19.71 18.12
CA TYR A 111 8.60 18.82 19.24
C TYR A 111 9.80 17.98 19.71
N SER A 112 10.71 18.58 20.47
CA SER A 112 11.98 17.95 20.84
C SER A 112 11.91 16.93 21.99
N ARG A 113 10.77 16.84 22.71
CA ARG A 113 10.62 15.99 23.90
C ARG A 113 9.34 15.12 23.88
N PRO A 114 9.17 14.23 22.89
CA PRO A 114 7.97 13.38 22.82
C PRO A 114 7.92 12.31 23.92
N HIS A 115 9.05 11.96 24.54
CA HIS A 115 9.11 10.94 25.60
C HIS A 115 9.01 11.49 27.03
N ARG A 116 8.57 12.74 27.22
CA ARG A 116 8.46 13.35 28.55
C ARG A 116 7.44 12.62 29.45
N SER A 117 6.35 12.13 28.85
CA SER A 117 5.33 11.31 29.51
C SER A 117 4.71 10.34 28.51
N LEU A 118 3.91 9.38 29.00
CA LEU A 118 3.18 8.46 28.12
C LEU A 118 2.13 9.21 27.28
N GLU A 119 1.50 10.24 27.86
CA GLU A 119 0.51 11.07 27.16
C GLU A 119 1.17 11.89 26.04
N ASP A 120 2.35 12.47 26.30
CA ASP A 120 3.15 13.17 25.27
C ASP A 120 3.53 12.22 24.13
N LEU A 121 3.90 10.97 24.45
CA LEU A 121 4.27 10.00 23.43
C LEU A 121 3.06 9.64 22.56
N ILE A 122 1.89 9.40 23.17
CA ILE A 122 0.67 9.11 22.44
C ILE A 122 0.26 10.29 21.56
N ALA A 123 0.32 11.51 22.09
CA ALA A 123 0.01 12.73 21.35
C ALA A 123 0.98 12.98 20.18
N PHE A 124 2.26 12.65 20.36
CA PHE A 124 3.24 12.73 19.28
C PHE A 124 2.97 11.71 18.17
N LEU A 125 2.62 10.46 18.53
CA LEU A 125 2.35 9.39 17.56
C LEU A 125 1.01 9.56 16.82
N SER A 126 0.03 10.19 17.45
CA SER A 126 -1.31 10.40 16.88
C SER A 126 -1.39 11.62 15.96
N GLY A 127 -0.49 12.59 16.14
CA GLY A 127 -0.38 13.75 15.26
C GLY A 127 0.22 13.39 13.90
N SER A 128 -0.29 14.02 12.84
CA SER A 128 0.29 13.90 11.51
C SER A 128 1.45 14.87 11.31
N LYS A 129 1.35 16.09 11.84
CA LYS A 129 2.35 17.15 11.65
C LYS A 129 3.55 17.02 12.60
N THR A 130 3.37 16.29 13.69
CA THR A 130 4.37 16.09 14.74
C THR A 130 5.64 15.44 14.20
N PHE A 131 5.50 14.38 13.41
CA PHE A 131 6.61 13.71 12.74
C PHE A 131 7.31 14.62 11.73
N ASP A 132 6.55 15.32 10.92
CA ASP A 132 7.08 16.21 9.89
C ASP A 132 7.94 17.34 10.49
N GLN A 133 7.43 18.01 11.53
CA GLN A 133 8.17 19.09 12.19
C GLN A 133 9.42 18.60 12.92
N PHE A 134 9.36 17.42 13.54
CA PHE A 134 10.51 16.83 14.21
C PHE A 134 11.57 16.35 13.21
N ALA A 135 11.15 15.70 12.12
CA ALA A 135 12.04 15.25 11.06
C ALA A 135 12.73 16.42 10.36
N ASP A 136 11.98 17.48 10.02
CA ASP A 136 12.54 18.68 9.40
C ASP A 136 13.62 19.31 10.29
N PHE A 137 13.37 19.39 11.60
CA PHE A 137 14.32 19.94 12.57
C PHE A 137 15.62 19.14 12.62
N ILE A 138 15.54 17.80 12.65
CA ILE A 138 16.73 16.94 12.66
C ILE A 138 17.47 17.01 11.31
N SER A 139 16.73 17.11 10.21
CA SER A 139 17.30 17.15 8.87
C SER A 139 17.98 18.48 8.54
N TYR A 140 17.65 19.55 9.27
CA TYR A 140 18.26 20.85 9.05
C TYR A 140 19.58 20.97 9.82
N GLU A 141 20.69 20.83 9.11
CA GLU A 141 22.04 20.80 9.67
C GLU A 141 22.32 22.01 10.58
N GLU A 142 21.94 23.22 10.18
CA GLU A 142 22.20 24.41 11.00
C GLU A 142 21.41 24.45 12.30
N ALA A 143 20.20 23.90 12.32
CA ALA A 143 19.46 23.75 13.58
C ALA A 143 20.14 22.72 14.50
N MET A 144 20.76 21.68 13.95
CA MET A 144 21.51 20.68 14.72
C MET A 144 22.85 21.24 15.21
N ASN A 145 23.57 22.00 14.39
CA ASN A 145 24.80 22.70 14.79
C ASN A 145 24.51 23.66 15.93
N ASN A 146 23.48 24.50 15.81
CA ASN A 146 23.05 25.40 16.87
C ASN A 146 22.65 24.64 18.15
N SER A 147 21.98 23.49 18.02
CA SER A 147 21.65 22.66 19.17
C SER A 147 22.90 22.07 19.85
N MET A 148 23.95 21.75 19.09
CA MET A 148 25.21 21.25 19.62
C MET A 148 26.00 22.34 20.34
N ASP A 149 26.02 23.55 19.79
CA ASP A 149 26.64 24.73 20.42
C ASP A 149 25.93 25.10 21.73
N GLN A 150 24.59 25.05 21.76
CA GLN A 150 23.82 25.22 22.99
C GLN A 150 24.18 24.17 24.05
N GLN A 151 24.41 22.91 23.66
CA GLN A 151 24.87 21.86 24.59
C GLN A 151 26.30 22.11 25.09
N ASN A 152 27.15 22.71 24.27
CA ASN A 152 28.50 23.13 24.64
C ASN A 152 28.53 24.40 25.52
N GLY A 153 27.36 24.98 25.83
CA GLY A 153 27.21 26.14 26.71
C GLY A 153 27.14 27.48 25.98
N LEU A 154 27.15 27.51 24.64
CA LEU A 154 26.96 28.72 23.86
C LEU A 154 25.46 28.87 23.55
N ASP A 155 24.74 29.53 24.45
CA ASP A 155 23.32 29.80 24.30
C ASP A 155 23.00 31.29 24.49
N SER A 156 22.12 31.83 23.65
CA SER A 156 21.72 33.24 23.65
C SER A 156 20.23 33.39 23.35
N TRP A 157 19.73 34.61 23.47
CA TRP A 157 18.41 34.98 22.98
C TRP A 157 18.35 34.84 21.44
N MET A 158 17.17 34.51 20.91
CA MET A 158 16.90 34.32 19.48
C MET A 158 15.92 35.40 19.00
N ASP A 159 16.22 36.05 17.88
CA ASP A 159 15.31 37.01 17.25
C ASP A 159 14.15 36.29 16.55
N ASP A 160 13.11 37.05 16.18
CA ASP A 160 11.94 36.52 15.47
C ASP A 160 12.29 35.84 14.14
N GLN A 161 13.38 36.28 13.49
CA GLN A 161 13.88 35.65 12.27
C GLN A 161 14.54 34.30 12.56
N ASP A 162 15.30 34.19 13.65
CA ASP A 162 15.99 32.97 14.04
C ASP A 162 14.99 31.88 14.45
N GLN A 163 13.94 32.25 15.18
CA GLN A 163 12.85 31.33 15.57
C GLN A 163 12.13 30.73 14.34
N ARG A 164 12.12 31.46 13.22
CA ARG A 164 11.49 31.04 11.95
C ARG A 164 12.44 30.26 11.04
N MET A 165 13.66 29.94 11.45
CA MET A 165 14.64 29.26 10.57
C MET A 165 14.09 27.94 9.99
N LEU A 166 13.34 27.18 10.79
CA LEU A 166 12.75 25.92 10.36
C LEU A 166 11.68 26.13 9.28
N LYS A 167 10.89 27.21 9.37
CA LYS A 167 9.89 27.59 8.36
C LYS A 167 10.57 28.00 7.05
N TYR A 168 11.72 28.68 7.11
CA TYR A 168 12.50 28.99 5.90
C TYR A 168 13.06 27.72 5.25
N TYR A 169 13.56 26.78 6.04
CA TYR A 169 14.01 25.47 5.55
C TYR A 169 12.86 24.70 4.87
N GLN A 170 11.71 24.59 5.54
CA GLN A 170 10.50 23.97 4.99
C GLN A 170 10.08 24.58 3.65
N ARG A 171 10.16 25.91 3.52
CA ARG A 171 9.88 26.60 2.26
C ARG A 171 10.88 26.25 1.16
N SER A 172 12.17 26.10 1.49
CA SER A 172 13.21 25.75 0.52
C SER A 172 13.02 24.34 -0.08
N ILE A 173 12.50 23.40 0.70
CA ILE A 173 12.18 22.04 0.24
C ILE A 173 10.79 21.91 -0.42
N GLY A 174 10.11 23.05 -0.65
CA GLY A 174 8.83 23.10 -1.37
C GLY A 174 7.58 22.92 -0.50
N ARG A 175 7.70 22.92 0.84
CA ARG A 175 6.53 22.97 1.73
C ARG A 175 5.99 24.40 1.81
N THR A 176 4.71 24.55 2.15
CA THR A 176 4.05 25.85 2.32
C THR A 176 3.75 26.13 3.80
N PRO A 177 4.75 26.45 4.63
CA PRO A 177 4.52 26.81 6.02
C PRO A 177 3.79 28.15 6.10
N LYS A 178 2.93 28.29 7.12
CA LYS A 178 2.31 29.58 7.45
C LYS A 178 3.31 30.44 8.22
N PHE A 179 3.52 31.66 7.75
CA PHE A 179 4.26 32.69 8.46
C PHE A 179 3.21 33.56 9.16
N ASP A 180 3.05 33.36 10.46
CA ASP A 180 2.25 34.25 11.31
C ASP A 180 3.08 35.45 11.77
#